data_AF-A0A2V9RVJ9-F1
#
_entry.id   AF-A0A2V9RVJ9-F1
#
_cell.length_a   1.000
_cell.length_b   1.000
_cell.length_c   1.000
_cell.angle_alpha   90.00
_cell.angle_beta   90.00
_cell.angle_gamma   90.00
#
_symmetry.space_group_name_H-M   'P 1'
#
loop_
_entity.id
_entity.type
_entity.pdbx_description
1 polymer ?
#
loop_
_entity_poly.entity_id
_entity_poly.type
_entity_poly.pdbx_seq_one_letter_code
_entity_poly.pdbx_strand_id
1 'polypeptide(L)' 'ADDGHKESGLLTPEELAEKLKIPVSWVYEQSRQKKIPTHRLGRYIRFDLREVLESQKRN' A
#
# COMPACT_ATOMS: atom_id res chain seq x y z
N ALA A 1 4.56 5.54 21.03
CA ALA A 1 3.41 4.69 20.68
C ALA A 1 3.81 3.97 19.40
N ASP A 2 4.44 2.82 19.57
CA ASP A 2 4.89 1.95 18.48
C ASP A 2 3.78 0.91 18.31
N ASP A 3 2.89 1.13 17.33
CA ASP A 3 1.69 0.33 17.14
C ASP A 3 2.04 -0.96 16.43
N GLY A 4 1.76 -2.09 17.08
CA GLY A 4 2.03 -3.42 16.58
C GLY A 4 1.20 -3.74 15.34
N HIS A 5 1.77 -3.56 14.15
CA HIS A 5 1.13 -3.96 12.90
C HIS A 5 1.13 -5.47 12.73
N LYS A 6 0.04 -6.08 13.18
CA LYS A 6 -0.37 -7.46 12.90
C LYS A 6 -0.55 -7.62 11.39
N GLU A 7 -0.08 -8.75 10.88
CA GLU A 7 0.17 -9.12 9.48
C GLU A 7 -1.09 -9.27 8.60
N SER A 8 -2.17 -8.51 8.85
CA SER A 8 -3.46 -8.65 8.15
C SER A 8 -4.28 -7.35 8.12
N GLY A 9 -3.64 -6.18 8.21
CA GLY A 9 -4.33 -4.88 8.27
C GLY A 9 -3.83 -3.89 7.23
N LEU A 10 -4.63 -3.69 6.18
CA LEU A 10 -4.71 -2.49 5.33
C LEU A 10 -3.80 -1.32 5.77
N LEU A 11 -2.67 -1.15 5.09
CA LEU A 11 -1.64 -0.13 5.31
C LEU A 11 -2.03 1.22 4.70
N THR A 12 -1.52 2.30 5.28
CA THR A 12 -1.56 3.62 4.65
C THR A 12 -0.57 3.72 3.48
N PRO A 13 -0.74 4.67 2.55
CA PRO A 13 0.23 4.89 1.48
C PRO A 13 1.64 5.18 2.01
N GLU A 14 1.75 5.86 3.14
CA GLU A 14 3.01 6.19 3.81
C GLU A 14 3.68 4.94 4.37
N GLU A 15 2.95 4.10 5.11
CA GLU A 15 3.51 2.84 5.62
C GLU A 15 3.88 1.86 4.50
N LEU A 16 3.08 1.81 3.43
CA LEU A 16 3.41 0.99 2.26
C LEU A 16 4.73 1.47 1.63
N ALA A 17 4.88 2.79 1.49
CA ALA A 17 6.08 3.42 0.97
C ALA A 17 7.32 3.09 1.83
N GLU A 18 7.19 3.18 3.15
CA GLU A 18 8.28 2.84 4.09
C GLU A 18 8.64 1.35 4.04
N LYS A 19 7.65 0.45 4.01
CA LYS A 19 7.90 -1.00 3.94
C LYS A 19 8.57 -1.43 2.64
N LEU A 20 8.16 -0.86 1.51
CA LEU A 20 8.78 -1.15 0.22
C LEU A 20 10.03 -0.30 -0.05
N LYS A 21 10.36 0.66 0.83
CA LYS A 21 11.41 1.66 0.64
C LYS A 21 11.30 2.42 -0.70
N ILE A 22 10.06 2.74 -1.08
CA ILE A 22 9.74 3.50 -2.29
C ILE A 22 9.14 4.86 -1.90
N PRO A 23 9.22 5.87 -2.76
CA PRO A 23 8.62 7.16 -2.44
C PRO A 23 7.08 7.09 -2.43
N VAL A 24 6.44 7.79 -1.50
CA VAL A 24 4.96 7.85 -1.39
C VAL A 24 4.31 8.37 -2.67
N SER A 25 5.00 9.27 -3.40
CA SER A 25 4.55 9.76 -4.70
C SER A 25 4.34 8.61 -5.68
N TRP A 26 5.23 7.61 -5.68
CA TRP A 26 5.10 6.43 -6.54
C TRP A 26 3.87 5.61 -6.16
N VAL A 27 3.58 5.45 -4.86
CA VAL A 27 2.36 4.77 -4.38
C VAL A 27 1.10 5.47 -4.91
N TYR A 28 1.04 6.81 -4.83
CA TYR A 28 -0.06 7.58 -5.41
C TYR A 28 -0.15 7.42 -6.93
N GLU A 29 0.98 7.44 -7.65
CA GLU A 29 1.00 7.24 -9.10
C GLU A 29 0.53 5.84 -9.50
N GLN A 30 0.99 4.79 -8.83
CA GLN A 30 0.56 3.43 -9.13
C GLN A 30 -0.91 3.21 -8.77
N SER A 31 -1.39 3.85 -7.69
CA SER A 31 -2.81 3.87 -7.34
C SER A 31 -3.64 4.50 -8.45
N ARG A 32 -3.20 5.63 -9.02
CA ARG A 32 -3.84 6.28 -10.17
C ARG A 32 -3.81 5.40 -11.43
N GLN A 33 -2.71 4.69 -11.65
CA GLN A 33 -2.54 3.76 -12.78
C GLN A 33 -3.27 2.43 -12.57
N LYS A 34 -3.91 2.21 -11.42
CA LYS A 34 -4.50 0.91 -11.00
C LYS A 34 -3.52 -0.26 -11.12
N LYS A 35 -2.22 0.02 -11.00
CA LYS A 35 -1.16 -0.99 -11.01
C LYS A 35 -1.05 -1.69 -9.67
N ILE A 36 -1.39 -1.00 -8.59
CA ILE A 36 -1.44 -1.60 -7.25
C ILE A 36 -2.89 -1.69 -6.75
N PRO A 37 -3.24 -2.77 -6.03
CA PRO A 37 -4.55 -2.94 -5.40
C PRO A 37 -4.78 -1.87 -4.33
N THR A 38 -5.79 -1.04 -4.53
CA THR A 38 -6.12 0.07 -3.62
C THR A 38 -7.52 -0.08 -3.06
N HIS A 39 -7.63 -0.15 -1.74
CA HIS A 39 -8.89 -0.16 -1.02
C HIS A 39 -9.29 1.26 -0.63
N ARG A 40 -10.32 1.81 -1.29
CA ARG A 40 -10.91 3.09 -0.90
C ARG A 40 -11.98 2.89 0.16
N LEU A 41 -11.69 3.32 1.38
CA LEU A 41 -12.62 3.39 2.50
C LEU A 41 -13.08 4.85 2.65
N GLY A 42 -14.02 5.25 1.79
CA GLY A 42 -14.55 6.61 1.77
C GLY A 42 -13.47 7.65 1.46
N ARG A 43 -13.11 8.47 2.46
CA ARG A 43 -12.06 9.51 2.35
C ARG A 43 -10.64 8.94 2.43
N TYR A 44 -10.47 7.73 2.96
CA TYR A 44 -9.17 7.12 3.20
C TYR A 44 -8.84 6.08 2.13
N ILE A 45 -7.59 6.06 1.69
CA ILE A 45 -7.05 4.98 0.87
C ILE A 45 -6.21 4.07 1.76
N ARG A 46 -6.41 2.77 1.63
CA ARG A 46 -5.59 1.77 2.27
C ARG A 46 -5.14 0.72 1.26
N PHE A 47 -4.04 0.05 1.59
CA PHE A 47 -3.34 -0.88 0.72
C PHE A 47 -3.09 -2.17 1.46
N ASP A 48 -3.38 -3.29 0.81
CA ASP A 48 -3.02 -4.57 1.38
C ASP A 48 -1.60 -4.94 0.94
N LEU A 49 -0.69 -5.11 1.92
CA LEU A 49 0.71 -5.43 1.62
C LEU A 49 0.82 -6.68 0.73
N ARG A 50 -0.01 -7.68 1.03
CA ARG A 50 0.04 -8.98 0.36
C ARG A 50 -0.37 -8.86 -1.09
N GLU A 51 -1.48 -8.18 -1.36
CA GLU A 51 -1.93 -7.94 -2.73
C GLU A 51 -0.94 -7.07 -3.53
N VAL A 52 -0.33 -6.05 -2.89
CA VAL A 52 0.70 -5.22 -3.53
C VAL A 52 1.94 -6.06 -3.87
N LEU A 53 2.42 -6.88 -2.94
CA LEU A 53 3.56 -7.78 -3.16
C LEU A 53 3.29 -8.80 -4.28
N GLU A 54 2.09 -9.38 -4.32
CA GLU A 54 1.69 -10.31 -5.39
C GLU A 54 1.66 -9.62 -6.76
N SER A 55 1.15 -8.39 -6.82
CA SER A 55 1.16 -7.58 -8.05
C SER A 55 2.58 -7.24 -8.51
N GLN A 56 3.48 -6.88 -7.58
CA GLN A 56 4.89 -6.61 -7.90
C GLN A 56 5.63 -7.87 -8.38
N LYS A 57 5.32 -9.05 -7.83
CA LYS A 57 5.94 -10.32 -8.22
C LYS A 57 5.62 -10.79 -9.64
N ARG A 58 4.59 -10.21 -10.28
CA ARG A 58 4.12 -10.62 -11.61
C ARG A 58 4.87 -9.94 -12.76
N ASN A 59 5.81 -9.03 -12.48
CA ASN A 59 6.61 -8.31 -13.46
C ASN A 59 8.08 -8.76 -13.43
#